data_AF-A0A965US65-F1
#
_entry.id   AF-A0A965US65-F1
#
_cell.length_a   1.000
_cell.length_b   1.000
_cell.length_c   1.000
_cell.angle_alpha   90.00
_cell.angle_beta   90.00
_cell.angle_gamma   90.00
#
_symmetry.space_group_name_H-M   'P 1'
#
loop_
_entity.id
_entity.type
_entity.pdbx_description
1 polymer ?
#
loop_
_entity_poly.entity_id
_entity_poly.type
_entity_poly.pdbx_seq_one_letter_code
_entity_poly.pdbx_strand_id
1 'polypeptide(L)' 'MEDQVNKLKEHYKIVFESNDGKIVMSDLEKRCHYNATTNIRGDSHESAYMEGQRSVLLFIKNMLLNDKLKGK' A
#
# COMPACT_ATOMS: atom_id res chain seq x y z
N MET A 1 -16.23 10.06 12.24
CA MET A 1 -15.35 8.96 11.80
C MET A 1 -14.93 9.17 10.34
N GLU A 2 -15.88 9.40 9.43
CA GLU A 2 -15.60 9.67 8.01
C GLU A 2 -14.69 10.89 7.78
N ASP A 3 -14.93 12.01 8.48
CA ASP A 3 -14.07 13.21 8.40
C ASP A 3 -12.61 12.97 8.81
N GLN A 4 -12.37 12.08 9.77
CA GLN A 4 -11.02 11.75 10.23
C GLN A 4 -10.27 10.94 9.17
N VAL A 5 -10.97 10.01 8.50
CA VAL A 5 -10.41 9.21 7.40
C VAL A 5 -10.07 10.11 6.21
N ASN A 6 -10.95 11.06 5.87
CA ASN A 6 -10.70 11.99 4.77
C ASN A 6 -9.50 12.89 5.04
N LYS A 7 -9.37 13.42 6.27
CA LYS A 7 -8.16 14.17 6.66
C LYS A 7 -6.89 13.32 6.57
N LEU A 8 -6.95 12.05 6.97
CA LEU A 8 -5.82 11.14 6.81
C LEU A 8 -5.46 10.95 5.34
N LYS A 9 -6.43 10.72 4.44
CA LYS A 9 -6.17 10.60 3.00
C LYS A 9 -5.40 11.82 2.45
N GLU A 10 -5.78 13.03 2.86
CA GLU A 10 -5.04 14.24 2.47
C GLU A 10 -3.59 14.23 2.96
N HIS A 11 -3.32 13.78 4.18
CA HIS A 11 -1.94 13.62 4.67
C HIS A 11 -1.16 12.57 3.90
N TYR A 12 -1.76 11.40 3.60
CA TYR A 12 -1.14 10.38 2.76
C TYR A 12 -0.78 10.96 1.38
N LYS A 13 -1.69 11.75 0.79
CA LYS A 13 -1.49 12.40 -0.50
C LYS A 13 -0.32 13.40 -0.45
N ILE A 14 -0.32 14.31 0.54
CA ILE A 14 0.77 15.28 0.74
C ILE A 14 2.14 14.58 0.81
N VAL A 15 2.22 13.46 1.55
CA VAL A 15 3.47 12.71 1.71
C VAL A 15 3.85 12.00 0.41
N PHE A 16 2.99 11.16 -0.14
CA PHE A 16 3.35 10.23 -1.22
C PHE A 16 3.23 10.82 -2.63
N GLU A 17 2.61 11.99 -2.82
CA GLU A 17 2.67 12.73 -4.09
C GLU A 17 3.89 13.65 -4.20
N SER A 18 4.61 13.87 -3.09
CA SER A 18 5.90 14.57 -3.10
C SER A 18 6.96 13.82 -3.92
N ASN A 19 8.02 14.50 -4.33
CA ASN A 19 9.10 13.88 -5.12
C ASN A 19 9.76 12.72 -4.35
N ASP A 20 10.14 12.95 -3.09
CA ASP A 20 10.74 11.92 -2.25
C ASP A 20 9.74 10.81 -1.91
N GLY A 21 8.47 11.17 -1.68
CA GLY A 21 7.39 10.22 -1.43
C GLY A 21 7.21 9.23 -2.58
N LYS A 22 7.34 9.68 -3.83
CA LYS A 22 7.30 8.81 -5.03
C LYS A 22 8.50 7.87 -5.09
N ILE A 23 9.70 8.34 -4.73
CA ILE A 23 10.91 7.51 -4.66
C ILE A 23 10.73 6.42 -3.61
N VAL A 24 10.27 6.79 -2.41
CA VAL A 24 10.00 5.85 -1.32
C VAL A 24 8.91 4.85 -1.71
N MET A 25 7.82 5.29 -2.34
CA MET A 25 6.77 4.39 -2.83
C MET A 25 7.33 3.35 -3.81
N SER A 26 8.18 3.76 -4.75
CA SER A 26 8.82 2.84 -5.70
C SER A 26 9.74 1.82 -5.02
N ASP A 27 10.45 2.21 -3.97
CA ASP A 27 11.26 1.29 -3.16
C ASP A 27 10.38 0.30 -2.37
N LEU A 28 9.30 0.79 -1.74
CA LEU A 28 8.34 -0.07 -1.03
C LEU A 28 7.67 -1.09 -1.95
N GLU A 29 7.34 -0.73 -3.18
CA GLU A 29 6.77 -1.68 -4.16
C GLU A 29 7.69 -2.87 -4.45
N LYS A 30 9.01 -2.64 -4.46
CA LYS A 30 10.02 -3.69 -4.66
C LYS A 30 10.17 -4.58 -3.42
N ARG A 31 10.10 -3.98 -2.23
CA ARG A 31 10.29 -4.69 -0.95
C ARG A 31 9.05 -5.46 -0.49
N CYS A 32 7.86 -4.93 -0.74
CA CYS A 32 6.60 -5.44 -0.23
C CYS A 32 5.81 -6.22 -1.31
N HIS A 33 6.52 -6.89 -2.21
CA HIS A 33 5.95 -7.88 -3.13
C HIS A 33 4.76 -7.36 -3.97
N TYR A 34 4.80 -6.10 -4.43
CA TYR A 34 3.64 -5.52 -5.12
C TYR A 34 3.25 -6.29 -6.39
N ASN A 35 4.28 -6.63 -7.19
CA ASN A 35 4.16 -7.35 -8.46
C ASN A 35 4.83 -8.75 -8.41
N ALA A 36 4.96 -9.33 -7.22
CA ALA A 36 5.56 -10.64 -7.02
C ALA A 36 4.61 -11.55 -6.22
N THR A 37 4.75 -12.86 -6.39
CA THR A 37 4.01 -13.80 -5.53
C THR A 37 4.61 -13.82 -4.13
N THR A 38 3.72 -13.89 -3.14
CA THR A 38 4.01 -14.05 -1.71
C THR A 38 3.85 -15.50 -1.26
N ASN A 39 3.31 -16.37 -2.11
CA ASN A 39 3.07 -17.76 -1.78
C ASN A 39 4.40 -18.55 -1.79
N ILE A 40 4.78 -19.03 -0.61
CA ILE A 40 5.93 -19.91 -0.40
C ILE A 40 5.42 -21.34 -0.22
N ARG A 41 5.70 -22.19 -1.21
CA ARG A 41 5.21 -23.57 -1.23
C ARG A 41 5.76 -24.35 -0.03
N GLY A 42 4.84 -24.85 0.80
CA GLY A 42 5.19 -25.62 1.99
C GLY A 42 5.45 -24.77 3.23
N ASP A 43 5.35 -23.45 3.14
CA ASP A 43 5.53 -22.54 4.28
C ASP A 43 4.43 -21.46 4.31
N SER A 44 3.37 -21.74 5.07
CA SER A 44 2.25 -20.83 5.25
C SER A 44 2.58 -19.64 6.15
N HIS A 45 3.55 -19.78 7.07
CA HIS A 45 3.95 -18.69 7.96
C HIS A 45 4.72 -17.62 7.18
N GLU A 46 5.67 -18.04 6.34
CA GLU A 46 6.40 -17.13 5.47
C GLU A 46 5.46 -16.47 4.45
N SER A 47 4.52 -17.24 3.90
CA SER A 47 3.49 -16.69 2.99
C SER A 47 2.64 -15.60 3.66
N ALA A 48 2.19 -15.85 4.89
CA ALA A 48 1.41 -14.90 5.66
C ALA A 48 2.23 -13.65 6.04
N TYR A 49 3.51 -13.82 6.34
CA TYR A 49 4.42 -12.71 6.63
C TYR A 49 4.58 -11.78 5.41
N MET A 50 4.85 -12.34 4.23
CA MET A 50 4.97 -11.58 2.98
C MET A 50 3.65 -10.89 2.60
N GLU A 51 2.50 -11.56 2.76
CA GLU A 51 1.19 -10.95 2.55
C GLU A 51 0.88 -9.83 3.56
N GLY A 52 1.36 -9.95 4.80
CA GLY A 52 1.28 -8.87 5.79
C GLY A 52 2.01 -7.61 5.31
N GLN A 53 3.23 -7.77 4.78
CA GLN A 53 3.98 -6.65 4.21
C GLN A 53 3.26 -6.04 2.99
N ARG A 54 2.76 -6.87 2.08
CA ARG A 54 2.01 -6.44 0.90
C ARG A 54 0.72 -5.71 1.27
N SER A 55 0.02 -6.17 2.31
CA SER A 55 -1.21 -5.56 2.81
C SER A 55 -0.99 -4.12 3.27
N VAL A 56 0.12 -3.83 3.96
CA VAL A 56 0.47 -2.45 4.38
C VAL A 56 0.70 -1.55 3.17
N LEU A 57 1.44 -2.02 2.16
CA LEU A 57 1.66 -1.25 0.93
C LEU A 57 0.33 -0.99 0.20
N LEU A 58 -0.51 -2.01 0.03
CA LEU A 58 -1.82 -1.88 -0.60
C LEU A 58 -2.72 -0.91 0.15
N PHE A 59 -2.65 -0.90 1.48
CA PHE A 59 -3.36 0.09 2.30
C PHE A 59 -2.92 1.52 1.96
N ILE A 60 -1.61 1.79 1.92
CA ILE A 60 -1.09 3.12 1.55
C ILE A 60 -1.61 3.52 0.15
N LYS A 61 -1.52 2.62 -0.83
CA LYS A 61 -2.01 2.90 -2.20
C LYS A 61 -3.52 3.15 -2.23
N ASN A 62 -4.29 2.45 -1.41
CA ASN A 62 -5.73 2.67 -1.28
C ASN A 62 -6.08 4.04 -0.65
N MET A 63 -5.22 4.57 0.23
CA MET A 63 -5.37 5.93 0.75
C MET A 63 -5.18 7.00 -0.34
N LEU A 64 -4.43 6.68 -1.41
CA LEU A 64 -4.16 7.57 -2.55
C LEU A 64 -5.17 7.43 -3.69
N LEU A 65 -5.94 6.33 -3.74
CA LEU A 65 -6.95 6.13 -4.76
C LEU A 65 -8.12 7.10 -4.59
N ASN A 66 -8.48 7.77 -5.68
CA ASN A 66 -9.73 8.52 -5.76
C ASN A 66 -10.92 7.59 -5.55
N ASP A 67 -11.87 8.00 -4.72
CA ASP A 67 -13.01 7.15 -4.35
C ASP A 67 -13.88 6.74 -5.56
N LYS A 68 -13.83 7.49 -6.68
CA LYS A 68 -14.47 7.14 -7.96
C LYS A 68 -13.88 5.91 -8.66
N LEU A 69 -12.67 5.48 -8.27
CA LEU A 69 -11.94 4.36 -8.88
C LEU A 69 -12.01 3.07 -8.02
N LYS A 70 -12.58 3.12 -6.81
CA LYS A 70 -12.58 2.00 -5.85
C LYS A 70 -13.63 0.91 -6.13
N GLY A 71 -14.40 1.03 -7.21
CA GLY A 71 -15.49 0.09 -7.56
C GLY A 71 -15.61 -0.20 -9.06
N LYS A 72 -14.53 0.00 -9.81
CA LYS A 72 -14.39 -0.44 -11.21
C LYS A 72 -13.36 -1.57 -11.27
#